data_AF-R6F5K4-F1
#
_entry.id   AF-R6F5K4-F1
#
_cell.length_a   1.000
_cell.length_b   1.000
_cell.length_c   1.000
_cell.angle_alpha   90.00
_cell.angle_beta   90.00
_cell.angle_gamma   90.00
#
_symmetry.space_group_name_H-M   'P 1'
#
loop_
_entity.id
_entity.type
_entity.pdbx_description
1 polymer ?
#
loop_
_entity_poly.entity_id
_entity_poly.type
_entity_poly.pdbx_seq_one_letter_code
_entity_poly.pdbx_strand_id
1 'polypeptide(L)'
;MDSSTASQQVYIAHPILIEGTAEDFVGWSASPNDYDYIGGNLLDNTRTFAKAGNLMRLDASVVTNESYNNGCSVIYAGATSQYVEMAQWSVNTIIKKDEDYIFSFMAKGSGHIDAYMWSGSNLSIFAEDSERDTTTSNADGGRRFYLTSEWKRYWVHWRSEGTGIPNYVLIRCIQDGKAWVTMPKLEVGATPTDWIDSANGYVEDSGIAAKLLRTGIDIEQDKIVFTSDNAVFRDNSGQEVAAFKDGAINADLVKVTQMETKAEGGATIKIHNGLLEVAGTIGKTNIRFGVNENGMAVMQYLDNAGNILYDLGPGGWDASRFSEAVVARIGVMPATEWIGTTSFTEFKTYEVGSYSVKLPVATARAGRIIFGALDGIEQEGVLGETSVPVSFRNFYQYTAARNNGKCMPDEDRGLTTEALAQQADGKYFTSETLLAENGSLKNLANGVYFFVGDKTEKTEAPSTGGKYPDRRLRYSTFSNGKALSSWVYSRTWRKV
;
A
#
# COMPACT_ATOMS: atom_id res chain seq x y z
N MET A 1 89.46 -28.50 38.43
CA MET A 1 89.06 -27.11 38.66
C MET A 1 88.26 -26.68 37.45
N ASP A 2 87.05 -26.20 37.73
CA ASP A 2 85.87 -26.29 36.88
C ASP A 2 85.97 -25.54 35.54
N SER A 3 85.76 -26.30 34.46
CA SER A 3 85.39 -25.77 33.15
C SER A 3 83.87 -25.51 33.14
N SER A 4 83.43 -24.27 33.25
CA SER A 4 82.05 -23.92 32.90
C SER A 4 81.97 -23.67 31.40
N THR A 5 81.64 -24.73 30.65
CA THR A 5 81.10 -24.58 29.30
C THR A 5 79.67 -24.10 29.42
N ALA A 6 79.46 -22.80 29.42
CA ALA A 6 78.14 -22.25 29.10
C ALA A 6 77.87 -22.60 27.62
N SER A 7 77.05 -23.62 27.37
CA SER A 7 76.51 -23.86 26.03
C SER A 7 75.57 -22.70 25.70
N GLN A 8 76.06 -21.71 24.96
CA GLN A 8 75.17 -20.75 24.33
C GLN A 8 74.49 -21.48 23.18
N GLN A 9 73.24 -21.89 23.41
CA GLN A 9 72.38 -22.42 22.36
C GLN A 9 71.75 -21.23 21.64
N VAL A 10 72.11 -21.06 20.37
CA VAL A 10 71.40 -20.16 19.45
C VAL A 10 70.43 -21.02 18.64
N TYR A 11 69.14 -20.71 18.78
CA TYR A 11 68.08 -21.28 17.96
C TYR A 11 67.71 -20.25 16.89
N ILE A 12 68.12 -20.51 15.65
CA ILE A 12 67.69 -19.75 14.47
C ILE A 12 66.77 -20.69 13.69
N ALA A 13 65.53 -20.27 13.46
CA ALA A 13 64.58 -21.01 12.64
C ALA A 13 64.18 -20.18 11.41
N HIS A 14 64.21 -20.81 10.24
CA HIS A 14 63.72 -20.30 8.95
C HIS A 14 64.29 -18.94 8.50
N PRO A 15 65.62 -18.80 8.34
CA PRO A 15 66.14 -17.63 7.63
C PRO A 15 65.61 -17.66 6.19
N ILE A 16 64.96 -16.57 5.76
CA ILE A 16 64.42 -16.41 4.42
C ILE A 16 65.11 -15.21 3.74
N LEU A 17 65.45 -15.38 2.46
CA LEU A 17 65.93 -14.31 1.60
C LEU A 17 64.79 -13.95 0.65
N ILE A 18 64.19 -12.78 0.83
CA ILE A 18 63.08 -12.32 0.01
C ILE A 18 63.64 -11.46 -1.13
N GLU A 19 63.17 -11.72 -2.35
CA GLU A 19 63.48 -10.88 -3.51
C GLU A 19 62.65 -9.60 -3.45
N GLY A 20 63.31 -8.45 -3.39
CA GLY A 20 62.67 -7.13 -3.34
C GLY A 20 63.70 -6.02 -3.52
N THR A 21 63.26 -4.85 -3.97
CA THR A 21 64.09 -3.64 -3.94
C THR A 21 64.23 -3.14 -2.51
N ALA A 22 65.41 -2.70 -2.11
CA ALA A 22 65.70 -2.22 -0.75
C ALA A 22 64.82 -1.03 -0.29
N GLU A 23 64.06 -0.43 -1.20
CA GLU A 23 63.10 0.65 -0.91
C GLU A 23 61.80 0.12 -0.27
N ASP A 24 61.50 -1.19 -0.36
CA ASP A 24 60.22 -1.77 0.06
C ASP A 24 60.28 -2.54 1.40
N PHE A 25 61.48 -2.81 1.93
CA PHE A 25 61.65 -3.68 3.09
C PHE A 25 62.71 -3.16 4.07
N VAL A 26 62.25 -2.76 5.26
CA VAL A 26 63.12 -2.44 6.41
C VAL A 26 62.70 -3.37 7.55
N GLY A 27 63.42 -4.48 7.78
CA GLY A 27 63.20 -5.39 8.92
C GLY A 27 62.58 -6.77 8.62
N TRP A 28 62.04 -7.41 9.68
CA TRP A 28 61.39 -8.74 9.63
C TRP A 28 60.15 -8.74 8.73
N SER A 29 59.84 -9.88 8.09
CA SER A 29 58.69 -10.05 7.19
C SER A 29 57.92 -11.34 7.49
N ALA A 30 56.62 -11.35 7.22
CA ALA A 30 55.76 -12.51 7.43
C ALA A 30 56.08 -13.64 6.44
N SER A 31 55.94 -14.89 6.90
CA SER A 31 56.03 -16.08 6.05
C SER A 31 54.84 -16.18 5.09
N PRO A 32 54.99 -16.80 3.90
CA PRO A 32 53.88 -17.03 2.98
C PRO A 32 52.66 -17.73 3.57
N ASN A 33 52.85 -18.56 4.61
CA ASN A 33 51.75 -19.23 5.30
C ASN A 33 51.01 -18.33 6.30
N ASP A 34 51.61 -17.20 6.65
CA ASP A 34 51.13 -16.26 7.67
C ASP A 34 50.71 -14.91 7.06
N TYR A 35 50.76 -14.74 5.73
CA TYR A 35 50.27 -13.52 5.06
C TYR A 35 48.80 -13.23 5.33
N ASP A 36 48.01 -14.29 5.52
CA ASP A 36 46.57 -14.21 5.75
C ASP A 36 46.24 -14.05 7.26
N TYR A 37 47.25 -14.03 8.14
CA TYR A 37 47.04 -13.83 9.57
C TYR A 37 46.93 -12.34 9.90
N ILE A 38 45.84 -11.98 10.58
CA ILE A 38 45.64 -10.65 11.16
C ILE A 38 45.75 -10.78 12.68
N GLY A 39 46.77 -10.15 13.25
CA GLY A 39 47.01 -10.16 14.69
C GLY A 39 45.95 -9.39 15.48
N GLY A 40 45.70 -9.84 16.71
CA GLY A 40 44.78 -9.20 17.65
C GLY A 40 45.27 -7.82 18.08
N ASN A 41 44.35 -6.85 18.21
CA ASN A 41 44.67 -5.55 18.79
C ASN A 41 44.55 -5.59 20.31
N LEU A 42 45.69 -5.47 20.99
CA LEU A 42 45.82 -5.49 22.45
C LEU A 42 45.47 -4.13 23.10
N LEU A 43 45.10 -3.13 22.31
CA LEU A 43 44.70 -1.81 22.78
C LEU A 43 43.19 -1.65 22.70
N ASP A 44 42.59 -1.26 23.82
CA ASP A 44 41.16 -0.99 23.90
C ASP A 44 40.81 0.40 23.31
N ASN A 45 39.58 0.51 22.82
CA ASN A 45 38.97 1.76 22.38
C ASN A 45 39.76 2.51 21.28
N THR A 46 40.47 1.78 20.41
CA THR A 46 41.24 2.36 19.31
C THR A 46 40.38 2.76 18.11
N ARG A 47 39.15 2.21 18.00
CA ARG A 47 38.13 2.63 17.04
C ARG A 47 37.54 4.00 17.37
N THR A 48 37.21 4.25 18.63
CA THR A 48 36.40 5.39 19.06
C THR A 48 37.18 6.44 19.84
N PHE A 49 38.34 6.06 20.39
CA PHE A 49 39.08 6.83 21.38
C PHE A 49 38.24 7.22 22.61
N ALA A 50 37.21 6.42 22.96
CA ALA A 50 36.50 6.60 24.22
C ALA A 50 37.40 6.13 25.38
N LYS A 51 37.72 7.01 26.33
CA LYS A 51 38.60 6.69 27.47
C LYS A 51 37.98 5.61 28.38
N ALA A 52 38.34 4.35 28.12
CA ALA A 52 37.90 3.16 28.84
C ALA A 52 38.87 1.99 28.59
N GLY A 53 38.66 0.86 29.29
CA GLY A 53 39.54 -0.30 29.18
C GLY A 53 40.98 0.06 29.57
N ASN A 54 41.95 -0.38 28.79
CA ASN A 54 43.35 -0.03 28.99
C ASN A 54 43.75 1.34 28.39
N LEU A 55 42.85 2.11 27.74
CA LEU A 55 43.11 3.50 27.34
C LEU A 55 43.01 4.45 28.57
N MET A 56 44.15 4.85 29.11
CA MET A 56 44.24 5.58 30.39
C MET A 56 44.34 7.10 30.25
N ARG A 57 44.77 7.60 29.09
CA ARG A 57 44.90 9.04 28.82
C ARG A 57 44.55 9.34 27.37
N LEU A 58 43.87 10.46 27.16
CA LEU A 58 43.52 11.00 25.86
C LEU A 58 43.51 12.53 25.98
N ASP A 59 44.61 13.18 25.61
CA ASP A 59 44.68 14.66 25.62
C ASP A 59 44.44 15.27 24.24
N ALA A 60 44.46 14.44 23.18
CA ALA A 60 44.06 14.86 21.84
C ALA A 60 42.54 15.00 21.73
N SER A 61 42.09 15.85 20.80
CA SER A 61 40.66 16.01 20.51
C SER A 61 40.22 14.98 19.47
N VAL A 62 39.11 14.29 19.72
CA VAL A 62 38.46 13.47 18.69
C VAL A 62 37.82 14.39 17.64
N VAL A 63 38.21 14.22 16.39
CA VAL A 63 37.73 15.00 15.24
C VAL A 63 36.36 14.49 14.84
N THR A 64 35.38 15.39 14.69
CA THR A 64 33.98 15.01 14.41
C THR A 64 33.61 15.03 12.93
N ASN A 65 34.43 15.64 12.07
CA ASN A 65 34.21 15.77 10.63
C ASN A 65 35.18 14.94 9.78
N GLU A 66 36.00 14.11 10.41
CA GLU A 66 36.92 13.21 9.74
C GLU A 66 36.83 11.83 10.39
N SER A 67 36.63 10.81 9.56
CA SER A 67 36.77 9.41 9.94
C SER A 67 37.66 8.75 8.89
N TYR A 68 38.38 7.73 9.32
CA TYR A 68 39.25 6.95 8.44
C TYR A 68 38.74 5.51 8.41
N ASN A 69 38.89 4.85 7.26
CA ASN A 69 38.60 3.43 6.96
C ASN A 69 37.77 2.63 8.01
N ASN A 70 36.64 2.05 7.62
CA ASN A 70 35.71 1.36 8.55
C ASN A 70 35.11 2.24 9.68
N GLY A 71 35.07 3.56 9.48
CA GLY A 71 34.45 4.53 10.40
C GLY A 71 35.24 4.75 11.70
N CYS A 72 36.55 4.49 11.71
CA CYS A 72 37.40 4.76 12.86
C CYS A 72 37.52 6.27 13.10
N SER A 73 37.41 6.65 14.37
CA SER A 73 37.61 8.02 14.82
C SER A 73 39.05 8.47 14.59
N VAL A 74 39.22 9.76 14.35
CA VAL A 74 40.53 10.40 14.19
C VAL A 74 40.77 11.31 15.39
N ILE A 75 41.94 11.24 16.01
CA ILE A 75 42.35 12.18 17.06
C ILE A 75 43.32 13.20 16.50
N TYR A 76 43.19 14.45 16.95
CA TYR A 76 44.01 15.58 16.54
C TYR A 76 44.69 16.25 17.72
N ALA A 77 45.97 16.57 17.55
CA ALA A 77 46.71 17.45 18.45
C ALA A 77 47.57 18.44 17.66
N GLY A 78 47.63 19.68 18.14
CA GLY A 78 48.64 20.66 17.75
C GLY A 78 49.44 21.06 18.98
N ALA A 79 50.70 20.65 19.06
CA ALA A 79 51.51 20.87 20.25
C ALA A 79 52.16 22.25 20.24
N THR A 80 51.72 23.13 21.15
CA THR A 80 52.29 24.48 21.34
C THR A 80 53.30 24.56 22.49
N SER A 81 53.37 23.51 23.30
CA SER A 81 54.37 23.27 24.37
C SER A 81 55.24 22.07 23.99
N GLN A 82 56.15 21.63 24.87
CA GLN A 82 57.13 20.56 24.57
C GLN A 82 56.52 19.31 23.88
N TYR A 83 55.33 18.87 24.31
CA TYR A 83 54.56 17.81 23.64
C TYR A 83 53.09 17.79 24.13
N VAL A 84 52.24 17.06 23.41
CA VAL A 84 50.90 16.62 23.82
C VAL A 84 50.86 15.09 23.79
N GLU A 85 50.51 14.45 24.90
CA GLU A 85 50.26 13.00 24.94
C GLU A 85 48.91 12.68 24.33
N MET A 86 48.91 12.40 23.03
CA MET A 86 47.69 12.22 22.25
C MET A 86 46.83 11.10 22.82
N ALA A 87 47.44 9.94 23.08
CA ALA A 87 46.80 8.80 23.71
C ALA A 87 47.84 7.94 24.45
N GLN A 88 47.45 7.32 25.57
CA GLN A 88 48.27 6.40 26.36
C GLN A 88 47.44 5.21 26.85
N TRP A 89 47.97 4.00 26.62
CA TRP A 89 47.39 2.75 27.08
C TRP A 89 48.23 2.10 28.19
N SER A 90 47.60 1.42 29.13
CA SER A 90 48.24 0.56 30.14
C SER A 90 48.50 -0.82 29.59
N VAL A 91 49.75 -1.29 29.65
CA VAL A 91 50.17 -2.55 29.02
C VAL A 91 50.99 -3.47 29.93
N ASN A 92 51.18 -3.12 31.20
CA ASN A 92 51.97 -3.91 32.16
C ASN A 92 51.48 -5.35 32.38
N THR A 93 50.21 -5.65 32.12
CA THR A 93 49.65 -7.01 32.17
C THR A 93 49.63 -7.71 30.81
N ILE A 94 50.05 -7.03 29.74
CA ILE A 94 49.99 -7.48 28.34
C ILE A 94 51.40 -7.81 27.84
N ILE A 95 52.35 -6.89 28.09
CA ILE A 95 53.73 -7.03 27.63
C ILE A 95 54.45 -8.10 28.44
N LYS A 96 55.12 -9.02 27.75
CA LYS A 96 56.04 -9.99 28.35
C LYS A 96 57.49 -9.68 27.96
N LYS A 97 58.39 -10.12 28.83
CA LYS A 97 59.84 -10.05 28.57
C LYS A 97 60.19 -10.94 27.38
N ASP A 98 61.11 -10.47 26.54
CA ASP A 98 61.65 -11.17 25.37
C ASP A 98 60.62 -11.55 24.29
N GLU A 99 59.39 -11.01 24.35
CA GLU A 99 58.34 -11.17 23.32
C GLU A 99 58.32 -9.94 22.38
N ASP A 100 58.10 -10.19 21.10
CA ASP A 100 58.06 -9.17 20.05
C ASP A 100 56.66 -8.56 19.96
N TYR A 101 56.59 -7.23 19.88
CA TYR A 101 55.35 -6.49 19.71
C TYR A 101 55.51 -5.46 18.61
N ILE A 102 54.51 -5.36 17.74
CA ILE A 102 54.43 -4.30 16.74
C ILE A 102 53.31 -3.34 17.14
N PHE A 103 53.68 -2.07 17.26
CA PHE A 103 52.75 -0.97 17.44
C PHE A 103 52.62 -0.22 16.13
N SER A 104 51.44 -0.19 15.53
CA SER A 104 51.17 0.49 14.27
C SER A 104 50.00 1.47 14.38
N PHE A 105 50.01 2.50 13.55
CA PHE A 105 48.92 3.47 13.46
C PHE A 105 49.00 4.22 12.13
N MET A 106 47.87 4.80 11.72
CA MET A 106 47.81 5.71 10.58
C MET A 106 47.97 7.14 11.09
N ALA A 107 48.82 7.94 10.45
CA ALA A 107 48.95 9.36 10.77
C ALA A 107 49.19 10.24 9.54
N LYS A 108 48.79 11.51 9.67
CA LYS A 108 49.15 12.61 8.76
C LYS A 108 49.36 13.90 9.55
N GLY A 109 49.97 14.90 8.92
CA GLY A 109 50.11 16.24 9.46
C GLY A 109 51.46 16.88 9.12
N SER A 110 52.04 17.57 10.09
CA SER A 110 53.33 18.26 9.95
C SER A 110 54.13 18.21 11.25
N GLY A 111 55.45 18.16 11.16
CA GLY A 111 56.34 18.07 12.33
C GLY A 111 56.56 16.62 12.76
N HIS A 112 56.54 16.34 14.06
CA HIS A 112 56.92 15.04 14.60
C HIS A 112 55.88 14.46 15.55
N ILE A 113 55.79 13.13 15.52
CA ILE A 113 55.19 12.35 16.59
C ILE A 113 56.23 11.39 17.14
N ASP A 114 56.14 11.10 18.43
CA ASP A 114 56.93 10.07 19.06
C ASP A 114 56.02 8.96 19.59
N ALA A 115 56.39 7.70 19.34
CA ALA A 115 55.79 6.54 19.97
C ALA A 115 56.74 5.99 21.04
N TYR A 116 56.19 5.57 22.18
CA TYR A 116 56.96 5.05 23.31
C TYR A 116 56.33 3.78 23.86
N MET A 117 57.18 2.85 24.28
CA MET A 117 56.85 1.80 25.23
C MET A 117 57.68 2.07 26.48
N TRP A 118 57.08 2.60 27.54
CA TRP A 118 57.87 3.23 28.60
C TRP A 118 57.22 3.09 29.98
N SER A 119 57.93 3.68 30.96
CA SER A 119 57.62 3.68 32.40
C SER A 119 57.80 2.30 33.03
N GLY A 120 58.67 2.22 34.02
CA GLY A 120 59.09 0.97 34.65
C GLY A 120 60.50 1.11 35.20
N SER A 121 60.94 0.15 36.00
CA SER A 121 62.32 0.07 36.49
C SER A 121 63.09 -1.00 35.71
N ASN A 122 64.38 -0.80 35.47
CA ASN A 122 65.25 -1.76 34.76
C ASN A 122 64.75 -2.14 33.36
N LEU A 123 64.22 -1.16 32.62
CA LEU A 123 63.82 -1.32 31.23
C LEU A 123 65.03 -1.29 30.30
N SER A 124 65.03 -2.19 29.32
CA SER A 124 65.87 -2.16 28.12
C SER A 124 64.98 -2.63 27.00
N ILE A 125 64.70 -1.76 26.04
CA ILE A 125 63.71 -2.01 25.00
C ILE A 125 64.42 -1.87 23.68
N PHE A 126 64.58 -2.99 22.99
CA PHE A 126 64.93 -2.99 21.59
C PHE A 126 63.78 -2.35 20.81
N ALA A 127 64.11 -1.43 19.91
CA ALA A 127 63.15 -0.81 19.02
C ALA A 127 63.70 -0.77 17.59
N GLU A 128 62.81 -0.85 16.60
CA GLU A 128 63.03 -0.50 15.19
C GLU A 128 61.73 0.07 14.61
N ASP A 129 61.81 0.87 13.55
CA ASP A 129 60.66 1.66 13.08
C ASP A 129 60.58 1.78 11.54
N SER A 130 59.43 2.22 11.06
CA SER A 130 59.09 2.29 9.63
C SER A 130 59.89 3.31 8.81
N GLU A 131 60.68 4.20 9.43
CA GLU A 131 61.34 5.31 8.73
C GLU A 131 62.87 5.24 8.77
N ARG A 132 63.47 4.39 9.62
CA ARG A 132 64.91 4.40 9.86
C ARG A 132 65.50 2.99 9.90
N ASP A 133 66.61 2.81 9.20
CA ASP A 133 67.43 1.59 9.16
C ASP A 133 68.32 1.41 10.41
N THR A 134 67.88 1.88 11.58
CA THR A 134 68.71 1.85 12.81
C THR A 134 67.97 1.27 14.00
N THR A 135 68.48 0.14 14.48
CA THR A 135 68.04 -0.54 15.71
C THR A 135 68.72 0.09 16.93
N THR A 136 67.98 0.30 18.01
CA THR A 136 68.54 0.80 19.28
C THR A 136 67.86 0.15 20.46
N SER A 137 68.61 -0.14 21.52
CA SER A 137 68.05 -0.49 22.83
C SER A 137 68.15 0.71 23.78
N ASN A 138 67.02 1.16 24.31
CA ASN A 138 66.92 2.29 25.24
C ASN A 138 65.92 2.02 26.37
N ALA A 139 65.88 2.89 27.38
CA ALA A 139 65.05 2.72 28.56
C ALA A 139 63.53 2.93 28.30
N ASP A 140 63.15 3.46 27.13
CA ASP A 140 61.78 3.91 26.84
C ASP A 140 61.26 3.54 25.44
N GLY A 141 62.03 2.76 24.65
CA GLY A 141 61.64 2.31 23.32
C GLY A 141 61.30 3.44 22.33
N GLY A 142 61.67 4.69 22.66
CA GLY A 142 61.14 5.88 21.98
C GLY A 142 61.55 5.97 20.52
N ARG A 143 60.58 6.14 19.63
CA ARG A 143 60.79 6.34 18.18
C ARG A 143 60.07 7.57 17.66
N ARG A 144 60.78 8.35 16.83
CA ARG A 144 60.31 9.62 16.26
C ARG A 144 60.02 9.47 14.78
N PHE A 145 58.82 9.89 14.40
CA PHE A 145 58.33 9.88 13.02
C PHE A 145 58.14 11.29 12.48
N TYR A 146 58.46 11.48 11.20
CA TYR A 146 58.24 12.74 10.48
C TYR A 146 56.93 12.63 9.71
N LEU A 147 55.99 13.51 10.02
CA LEU A 147 54.66 13.46 9.41
C LEU A 147 54.66 14.06 8.00
N THR A 148 53.92 13.40 7.11
CA THR A 148 53.52 13.88 5.79
C THR A 148 52.09 14.41 5.79
N SER A 149 51.72 15.21 4.78
CA SER A 149 50.34 15.70 4.64
C SER A 149 49.33 14.60 4.33
N GLU A 150 49.79 13.50 3.74
CA GLU A 150 48.97 12.33 3.40
C GLU A 150 48.97 11.29 4.52
N TRP A 151 47.89 10.51 4.59
CA TRP A 151 47.78 9.36 5.50
C TRP A 151 48.83 8.31 5.17
N LYS A 152 49.71 8.04 6.12
CA LYS A 152 50.76 7.02 6.04
C LYS A 152 50.67 6.10 7.26
N ARG A 153 50.96 4.80 7.06
CA ARG A 153 51.12 3.84 8.15
C ARG A 153 52.51 4.01 8.75
N TYR A 154 52.58 4.23 10.05
CA TYR A 154 53.81 4.21 10.83
C TYR A 154 53.77 3.01 11.78
N TRP A 155 54.94 2.45 12.08
CA TRP A 155 55.03 1.34 13.02
C TRP A 155 56.34 1.36 13.80
N VAL A 156 56.30 0.80 15.00
CA VAL A 156 57.47 0.49 15.83
C VAL A 156 57.40 -0.98 16.23
N HIS A 157 58.46 -1.72 15.96
CA HIS A 157 58.66 -3.04 16.55
C HIS A 157 59.45 -2.87 17.85
N TRP A 158 58.95 -3.48 18.92
CA TRP A 158 59.52 -3.46 20.25
C TRP A 158 59.77 -4.87 20.78
N ARG A 159 60.91 -5.05 21.45
CA ARG A 159 61.18 -6.21 22.30
C ARG A 159 61.71 -5.76 23.66
N SER A 160 61.03 -6.15 24.74
CA SER A 160 61.47 -5.82 26.11
C SER A 160 62.54 -6.81 26.59
N GLU A 161 63.80 -6.41 26.51
CA GLU A 161 64.98 -7.22 26.87
C GLU A 161 65.38 -7.08 28.36
N GLY A 162 65.01 -5.95 28.97
CA GLY A 162 65.28 -5.64 30.38
C GLY A 162 64.53 -6.56 31.35
N THR A 163 64.91 -6.53 32.63
CA THR A 163 64.20 -7.29 33.68
C THR A 163 62.89 -6.64 34.11
N GLY A 164 62.68 -5.37 33.78
CA GLY A 164 61.44 -4.65 34.00
C GLY A 164 60.40 -4.89 32.91
N ILE A 165 59.13 -4.65 33.25
CA ILE A 165 58.01 -4.64 32.30
C ILE A 165 57.55 -3.19 32.10
N PRO A 166 57.39 -2.72 30.85
CA PRO A 166 56.85 -1.40 30.56
C PRO A 166 55.40 -1.26 31.03
N ASN A 167 55.06 -0.09 31.56
CA ASN A 167 53.70 0.19 32.01
C ASN A 167 52.81 0.72 30.89
N TYR A 168 53.37 1.47 29.94
CA TYR A 168 52.57 2.22 28.98
C TYR A 168 53.07 2.11 27.55
N VAL A 169 52.12 2.10 26.62
CA VAL A 169 52.34 2.44 25.20
C VAL A 169 51.65 3.77 24.95
N LEU A 170 52.31 4.72 24.27
CA LEU A 170 51.71 6.03 23.98
C LEU A 170 52.18 6.65 22.68
N ILE A 171 51.41 7.65 22.24
CA ILE A 171 51.72 8.53 21.12
C ILE A 171 51.79 9.97 21.62
N ARG A 172 52.85 10.69 21.28
CA ARG A 172 53.05 12.12 21.57
C ARG A 172 53.12 12.92 20.28
N CYS A 173 52.39 14.03 20.21
CA CYS A 173 52.66 15.09 19.25
C CYS A 173 53.72 16.02 19.87
N ILE A 174 54.84 16.22 19.18
CA ILE A 174 55.96 17.03 19.68
C ILE A 174 55.76 18.51 19.32
N GLN A 175 56.34 19.41 20.12
CA GLN A 175 56.28 20.87 19.92
C GLN A 175 56.39 21.28 18.45
N ASP A 176 55.53 22.24 18.07
CA ASP A 176 55.35 22.76 16.71
C ASP A 176 54.79 21.75 15.69
N GLY A 177 54.47 20.54 16.15
CA GLY A 177 53.78 19.50 15.38
C GLY A 177 52.26 19.67 15.35
N LYS A 178 51.67 19.19 14.26
CA LYS A 178 50.22 18.99 14.08
C LYS A 178 50.02 17.58 13.58
N ALA A 179 49.27 16.77 14.32
CA ALA A 179 49.12 15.35 14.04
C ALA A 179 47.65 14.94 14.06
N TRP A 180 47.25 14.22 13.03
CA TRP A 180 46.02 13.43 13.00
C TRP A 180 46.43 11.96 13.09
N VAL A 181 45.85 11.22 14.02
CA VAL A 181 46.19 9.82 14.28
C VAL A 181 44.91 9.00 14.36
N THR A 182 44.93 7.80 13.80
CA THR A 182 43.83 6.84 13.87
C THR A 182 44.37 5.42 13.80
N MET A 183 43.50 4.44 14.10
CA MET A 183 43.81 3.02 14.03
C MET A 183 45.08 2.58 14.79
N PRO A 184 45.34 3.05 16.04
CA PRO A 184 46.43 2.49 16.82
C PRO A 184 46.15 1.01 17.08
N LYS A 185 47.19 0.19 16.92
CA LYS A 185 47.15 -1.24 17.13
C LYS A 185 48.45 -1.68 17.77
N LEU A 186 48.35 -2.44 18.85
CA LEU A 186 49.47 -3.20 19.41
C LEU A 186 49.16 -4.67 19.21
N GLU A 187 50.05 -5.42 18.59
CA GLU A 187 49.87 -6.87 18.37
C GLU A 187 51.18 -7.61 18.65
N VAL A 188 51.08 -8.90 18.98
CA VAL A 188 52.26 -9.78 19.15
C VAL A 188 52.81 -10.10 17.77
N GLY A 189 54.12 -9.94 17.59
CA GLY A 189 54.83 -10.20 16.35
C GLY A 189 55.78 -9.07 15.97
N ALA A 190 56.44 -9.23 14.82
CA ALA A 190 57.45 -8.30 14.32
C ALA A 190 57.00 -7.51 13.07
N THR A 191 55.79 -7.77 12.54
CA THR A 191 55.28 -7.17 11.30
C THR A 191 53.85 -6.64 11.48
N PRO A 192 53.53 -5.42 11.03
CA PRO A 192 52.19 -4.86 11.18
C PRO A 192 51.19 -5.56 10.25
N THR A 193 50.08 -6.05 10.81
CA THR A 193 48.95 -6.59 10.04
C THR A 193 47.78 -5.61 10.02
N ASP A 194 46.73 -5.88 9.25
CA ASP A 194 45.62 -4.95 9.12
C ASP A 194 44.87 -4.66 10.42
N TRP A 195 44.32 -3.46 10.52
CA TRP A 195 43.70 -2.99 11.76
C TRP A 195 42.41 -3.74 12.05
N ILE A 196 42.29 -4.23 13.29
CA ILE A 196 41.06 -4.79 13.85
C ILE A 196 40.84 -4.26 15.26
N ASP A 197 39.58 -4.26 15.70
CA ASP A 197 39.19 -3.82 17.06
C ASP A 197 39.26 -4.97 18.08
N SER A 198 39.37 -6.21 17.60
CA SER A 198 39.35 -7.41 18.42
C SER A 198 40.73 -7.75 18.95
N ALA A 199 40.83 -8.06 20.24
CA ALA A 199 42.02 -8.64 20.86
C ALA A 199 42.32 -10.07 20.37
N ASN A 200 41.31 -10.77 19.83
CA ASN A 200 41.51 -12.03 19.15
C ASN A 200 41.80 -11.75 17.68
N GLY A 201 43.00 -12.11 17.23
CA GLY A 201 43.33 -12.17 15.81
C GLY A 201 42.54 -13.27 15.10
N TYR A 202 42.59 -13.27 13.77
CA TYR A 202 42.03 -14.34 12.95
C TYR A 202 42.90 -14.56 11.72
N VAL A 203 42.85 -15.77 11.19
CA VAL A 203 43.35 -16.04 9.84
C VAL A 203 42.19 -15.75 8.91
N GLU A 204 42.36 -14.79 8.00
CA GLU A 204 41.44 -14.61 6.90
C GLU A 204 41.63 -15.79 5.96
N ASP A 205 40.81 -16.85 6.10
CA ASP A 205 40.88 -18.00 5.21
C ASP A 205 40.44 -17.56 3.81
N SER A 206 41.42 -17.13 3.01
CA SER A 206 41.29 -16.80 1.59
C SER A 206 40.63 -17.95 0.81
N GLY A 207 40.76 -19.19 1.31
CA GLY A 207 40.02 -20.36 0.86
C GLY A 207 38.52 -20.35 1.17
N ILE A 208 38.05 -19.73 2.26
CA ILE A 208 36.60 -19.51 2.54
C ILE A 208 36.05 -18.46 1.60
N ALA A 209 36.72 -17.32 1.43
CA ALA A 209 36.33 -16.30 0.44
C ALA A 209 36.27 -16.91 -0.97
N ALA A 210 37.28 -17.68 -1.35
CA ALA A 210 37.30 -18.39 -2.63
C ALA A 210 36.23 -19.49 -2.72
N LYS A 211 35.87 -20.18 -1.62
CA LYS A 211 34.76 -21.15 -1.59
C LYS A 211 33.43 -20.46 -1.82
N LEU A 212 33.16 -19.34 -1.15
CA LEU A 212 31.95 -18.55 -1.31
C LEU A 212 31.83 -18.01 -2.75
N LEU A 213 32.90 -17.41 -3.27
CA LEU A 213 32.96 -16.92 -4.66
C LEU A 213 32.75 -18.05 -5.68
N ARG A 214 33.38 -19.22 -5.49
CA ARG A 214 33.15 -20.40 -6.36
C ARG A 214 31.71 -20.90 -6.32
N THR A 215 30.99 -20.70 -5.21
CA THR A 215 29.56 -20.99 -5.10
C THR A 215 28.67 -19.83 -5.56
N GLY A 216 29.26 -18.77 -6.11
CA GLY A 216 28.55 -17.61 -6.64
C GLY A 216 28.05 -16.65 -5.56
N ILE A 217 28.58 -16.71 -4.34
CA ILE A 217 28.22 -15.79 -3.26
C ILE A 217 29.32 -14.75 -3.13
N ASP A 218 29.00 -13.51 -3.43
CA ASP A 218 29.85 -12.34 -3.20
C ASP A 218 29.27 -11.51 -2.05
N ILE A 219 30.12 -11.09 -1.12
CA ILE A 219 29.74 -10.28 0.05
C ILE A 219 30.50 -8.96 -0.05
N GLU A 220 29.76 -7.91 -0.40
CA GLU A 220 30.23 -6.53 -0.42
C GLU A 220 29.64 -5.77 0.78
N GLN A 221 30.09 -4.53 0.99
CA GLN A 221 29.46 -3.66 1.99
C GLN A 221 27.97 -3.47 1.65
N ASP A 222 27.10 -3.80 2.60
CA ASP A 222 25.63 -3.70 2.51
C ASP A 222 24.97 -4.51 1.36
N LYS A 223 25.70 -5.45 0.75
CA LYS A 223 25.24 -6.17 -0.45
C LYS A 223 25.75 -7.60 -0.49
N ILE A 224 24.85 -8.53 -0.79
CA ILE A 224 25.19 -9.92 -1.11
C ILE A 224 24.71 -10.20 -2.53
N VAL A 225 25.60 -10.67 -3.40
CA VAL A 225 25.28 -11.06 -4.77
C VAL A 225 25.29 -12.57 -4.88
N PHE A 226 24.19 -13.15 -5.34
CA PHE A 226 24.10 -14.57 -5.70
C PHE A 226 24.14 -14.72 -7.22
N THR A 227 25.24 -15.25 -7.75
CA THR A 227 25.45 -15.53 -9.17
C THR A 227 25.37 -17.04 -9.42
N SER A 228 24.19 -17.54 -9.76
CA SER A 228 23.98 -18.96 -10.03
C SER A 228 22.75 -19.20 -10.89
N ASP A 229 22.85 -20.11 -11.85
CA ASP A 229 21.72 -20.61 -12.64
C ASP A 229 20.85 -21.64 -11.88
N ASN A 230 21.30 -22.08 -10.69
CA ASN A 230 20.67 -23.12 -9.88
C ASN A 230 20.70 -22.77 -8.37
N ALA A 231 20.28 -21.56 -8.00
CA ALA A 231 20.18 -21.17 -6.60
C ALA A 231 18.96 -21.83 -5.95
N VAL A 232 19.20 -22.71 -4.97
CA VAL A 232 18.17 -23.51 -4.29
C VAL A 232 18.25 -23.34 -2.77
N PHE A 233 17.11 -23.13 -2.14
CA PHE A 233 16.92 -23.17 -0.69
C PHE A 233 16.35 -24.52 -0.30
N ARG A 234 16.99 -25.18 0.66
CA ARG A 234 16.53 -26.45 1.22
C ARG A 234 16.29 -26.33 2.72
N ASP A 235 15.36 -27.12 3.23
CA ASP A 235 15.22 -27.32 4.66
C ASP A 235 16.29 -28.31 5.20
N ASN A 236 16.32 -28.50 6.52
CA ASN A 236 17.27 -29.38 7.18
C ASN A 236 17.08 -30.88 6.84
N SER A 237 15.97 -31.26 6.19
CA SER A 237 15.76 -32.61 5.68
C SER A 237 16.37 -32.82 4.29
N GLY A 238 16.82 -31.74 3.65
CA GLY A 238 17.31 -31.74 2.27
C GLY A 238 16.22 -31.51 1.23
N GLN A 239 14.98 -31.22 1.64
CA GLN A 239 13.88 -30.90 0.72
C GLN A 239 14.05 -29.47 0.20
N GLU A 240 13.94 -29.28 -1.11
CA GLU A 240 13.88 -27.96 -1.74
C GLU A 240 12.57 -27.25 -1.39
N VAL A 241 12.68 -26.02 -0.90
CA VAL A 241 11.53 -25.19 -0.48
C VAL A 241 11.35 -23.94 -1.34
N ALA A 242 12.41 -23.49 -2.01
CA ALA A 242 12.38 -22.41 -2.99
C ALA A 242 13.60 -22.46 -3.91
N ALA A 243 13.46 -22.00 -5.14
CA ALA A 243 14.56 -21.79 -6.07
C ALA A 243 14.33 -20.53 -6.91
N PHE A 244 15.42 -19.87 -7.30
CA PHE A 244 15.40 -18.85 -8.33
C PHE A 244 15.84 -19.48 -9.65
N LYS A 245 14.91 -19.64 -10.60
CA LYS A 245 15.15 -20.34 -11.85
C LYS A 245 14.34 -19.74 -12.99
N ASP A 246 14.92 -19.67 -14.18
CA ASP A 246 14.26 -19.21 -15.42
C ASP A 246 13.60 -17.82 -15.28
N GLY A 247 14.20 -16.93 -14.47
CA GLY A 247 13.67 -15.59 -14.20
C GLY A 247 12.46 -15.55 -13.26
N ALA A 248 12.12 -16.65 -12.58
CA ALA A 248 11.01 -16.76 -11.65
C ALA A 248 11.42 -17.27 -10.27
N ILE A 249 10.55 -17.04 -9.28
CA ILE A 249 10.61 -17.71 -7.97
C ILE A 249 9.80 -19.00 -8.09
N ASN A 250 10.48 -20.14 -8.07
CA ASN A 250 9.86 -21.45 -8.01
C ASN A 250 9.76 -21.88 -6.55
N ALA A 251 8.57 -21.87 -5.97
CA ALA A 251 8.34 -22.25 -4.58
C ALA A 251 7.00 -22.96 -4.44
N ASP A 252 6.95 -23.97 -3.58
CA ASP A 252 5.71 -24.69 -3.25
C ASP A 252 4.68 -23.76 -2.58
N LEU A 253 5.15 -22.77 -1.82
CA LEU A 253 4.30 -21.84 -1.07
C LEU A 253 4.91 -20.45 -1.00
N VAL A 254 4.19 -19.45 -1.53
CA VAL A 254 4.54 -18.03 -1.41
C VAL A 254 3.52 -17.35 -0.49
N LYS A 255 3.91 -17.09 0.76
CA LYS A 255 3.11 -16.31 1.72
C LYS A 255 3.54 -14.85 1.69
N VAL A 256 2.64 -13.96 1.27
CA VAL A 256 2.89 -12.52 1.18
C VAL A 256 1.72 -11.73 1.74
N THR A 257 2.02 -10.57 2.31
CA THR A 257 1.01 -9.61 2.77
C THR A 257 0.49 -8.75 1.62
N GLN A 258 1.33 -8.48 0.63
CA GLN A 258 1.01 -7.69 -0.56
C GLN A 258 1.79 -8.20 -1.78
N MET A 259 1.11 -8.29 -2.93
CA MET A 259 1.72 -8.38 -4.26
C MET A 259 1.35 -7.15 -5.08
N GLU A 260 2.28 -6.58 -5.83
CA GLU A 260 2.01 -5.46 -6.73
C GLU A 260 2.75 -5.67 -8.06
N THR A 261 2.03 -5.53 -9.17
CA THR A 261 2.62 -5.40 -10.50
C THR A 261 2.32 -4.02 -11.06
N LYS A 262 3.26 -3.47 -11.82
CA LYS A 262 3.12 -2.18 -12.49
C LYS A 262 3.59 -2.32 -13.94
N ALA A 263 2.71 -2.04 -14.89
CA ALA A 263 3.04 -2.01 -16.30
C ALA A 263 3.76 -0.69 -16.66
N GLU A 264 4.49 -0.67 -17.77
CA GLU A 264 5.24 0.50 -18.29
C GLU A 264 4.34 1.74 -18.49
N GLY A 265 3.03 1.55 -18.71
CA GLY A 265 2.03 2.63 -18.80
C GLY A 265 1.37 3.05 -17.48
N GLY A 266 1.79 2.50 -16.33
CA GLY A 266 1.29 2.89 -15.00
C GLY A 266 0.05 2.14 -14.50
N ALA A 267 -0.52 1.23 -15.30
CA ALA A 267 -1.55 0.31 -14.81
C ALA A 267 -0.97 -0.61 -13.73
N THR A 268 -1.79 -0.95 -12.72
CA THR A 268 -1.34 -1.78 -11.59
C THR A 268 -2.33 -2.89 -11.26
N ILE A 269 -1.80 -4.00 -10.75
CA ILE A 269 -2.58 -5.05 -10.09
C ILE A 269 -2.00 -5.21 -8.69
N LYS A 270 -2.85 -5.11 -7.67
CA LYS A 270 -2.45 -5.28 -6.27
C LYS A 270 -3.26 -6.39 -5.64
N ILE A 271 -2.61 -7.26 -4.87
CA ILE A 271 -3.27 -8.25 -4.03
C ILE A 271 -2.88 -7.96 -2.59
N HIS A 272 -3.82 -7.52 -1.76
CA HIS A 272 -3.59 -7.20 -0.35
C HIS A 272 -4.90 -7.27 0.45
N ASN A 273 -4.82 -7.52 1.75
CA ASN A 273 -5.99 -7.52 2.66
C ASN A 273 -7.18 -8.37 2.17
N GLY A 274 -6.91 -9.50 1.49
CA GLY A 274 -7.94 -10.38 0.93
C GLY A 274 -8.55 -9.91 -0.39
N LEU A 275 -8.09 -8.79 -0.96
CA LEU A 275 -8.61 -8.21 -2.19
C LEU A 275 -7.55 -8.17 -3.30
N LEU A 276 -8.00 -8.40 -4.52
CA LEU A 276 -7.33 -8.07 -5.76
C LEU A 276 -7.95 -6.78 -6.29
N GLU A 277 -7.11 -5.76 -6.51
CA GLU A 277 -7.47 -4.49 -7.12
C GLU A 277 -6.72 -4.29 -8.44
N VAL A 278 -7.47 -4.00 -9.50
CA VAL A 278 -6.92 -3.64 -10.81
C VAL A 278 -7.18 -2.17 -11.05
N ALA A 279 -6.14 -1.41 -11.36
CA ALA A 279 -6.23 0.00 -11.71
C ALA A 279 -5.63 0.24 -13.10
N GLY A 280 -6.37 0.97 -13.94
CA GLY A 280 -5.86 1.49 -15.20
C GLY A 280 -4.80 2.58 -15.02
N THR A 281 -4.42 3.23 -16.12
CA THR A 281 -3.34 4.24 -16.15
C THR A 281 -3.64 5.52 -15.34
N ILE A 282 -4.91 5.75 -14.99
CA ILE A 282 -5.36 6.87 -14.14
C ILE A 282 -5.05 6.60 -12.65
N GLY A 283 -4.69 5.36 -12.28
CA GLY A 283 -4.31 4.99 -10.92
C GLY A 283 -5.49 4.84 -9.94
N LYS A 284 -6.72 4.81 -10.46
CA LYS A 284 -7.94 4.49 -9.70
C LYS A 284 -8.35 3.05 -9.96
N THR A 285 -8.83 2.36 -8.92
CA THR A 285 -9.30 0.98 -9.00
C THR A 285 -10.52 0.89 -9.90
N ASN A 286 -10.44 0.08 -10.95
CA ASN A 286 -11.51 -0.24 -11.89
C ASN A 286 -12.15 -1.60 -11.62
N ILE A 287 -11.40 -2.54 -11.03
CA ILE A 287 -11.92 -3.85 -10.64
C ILE A 287 -11.47 -4.14 -9.22
N ARG A 288 -12.41 -4.58 -8.38
CA ARG A 288 -12.13 -5.12 -7.06
C ARG A 288 -12.74 -6.50 -6.92
N PHE A 289 -11.94 -7.47 -6.52
CA PHE A 289 -12.36 -8.87 -6.36
C PHE A 289 -11.74 -9.49 -5.12
N GLY A 290 -12.47 -10.33 -4.38
CA GLY A 290 -11.91 -11.10 -3.28
C GLY A 290 -12.83 -11.15 -2.07
N VAL A 291 -12.26 -11.04 -0.87
CA VAL A 291 -12.99 -11.08 0.40
C VAL A 291 -12.66 -9.83 1.20
N ASN A 292 -13.69 -9.13 1.68
CA ASN A 292 -13.48 -7.95 2.52
C ASN A 292 -13.19 -8.30 3.99
N GLU A 293 -12.91 -7.29 4.80
CA GLU A 293 -12.64 -7.43 6.24
C GLU A 293 -13.75 -8.12 7.05
N ASN A 294 -14.99 -8.12 6.54
CA ASN A 294 -16.14 -8.78 7.15
C ASN A 294 -16.30 -10.24 6.68
N GLY A 295 -15.36 -10.77 5.90
CA GLY A 295 -15.41 -12.13 5.36
C GLY A 295 -16.38 -12.31 4.19
N MET A 296 -16.89 -11.22 3.61
CA MET A 296 -17.85 -11.29 2.50
C MET A 296 -17.16 -11.21 1.13
N ALA A 297 -17.63 -12.01 0.17
CA ALA A 297 -17.15 -11.98 -1.20
C ALA A 297 -17.48 -10.64 -1.88
N VAL A 298 -16.50 -10.01 -2.52
CA VAL A 298 -16.65 -8.75 -3.26
C VAL A 298 -16.30 -8.98 -4.72
N MET A 299 -17.13 -8.43 -5.62
CA MET A 299 -16.81 -8.31 -7.03
C MET A 299 -17.44 -7.02 -7.56
N GLN A 300 -16.62 -6.00 -7.78
CA GLN A 300 -17.05 -4.66 -8.18
C GLN A 300 -16.33 -4.21 -9.45
N TYR A 301 -17.08 -3.59 -10.35
CA TYR A 301 -16.55 -2.84 -11.48
C TYR A 301 -16.78 -1.35 -11.24
N LEU A 302 -15.75 -0.55 -11.41
CA LEU A 302 -15.77 0.88 -11.13
C LEU A 302 -15.30 1.68 -12.35
N ASP A 303 -15.85 2.89 -12.51
CA ASP A 303 -15.41 3.83 -13.54
C ASP A 303 -14.04 4.45 -13.21
N ASN A 304 -13.54 5.32 -14.10
CA ASN A 304 -12.25 5.99 -13.92
C ASN A 304 -12.22 7.04 -12.80
N ALA A 305 -13.37 7.40 -12.24
CA ALA A 305 -13.48 8.26 -11.06
C ALA A 305 -13.56 7.43 -9.76
N GLY A 306 -13.69 6.10 -9.86
CA GLY A 306 -13.84 5.18 -8.72
C GLY A 306 -15.30 5.01 -8.28
N ASN A 307 -16.28 5.38 -9.09
CA ASN A 307 -17.69 5.12 -8.81
C ASN A 307 -18.05 3.68 -9.21
N ILE A 308 -18.85 3.00 -8.38
CA ILE A 308 -19.32 1.63 -8.67
C ILE A 308 -20.30 1.65 -9.85
N LEU A 309 -19.98 0.89 -10.90
CA LEU A 309 -20.85 0.61 -12.03
C LEU A 309 -21.67 -0.66 -11.79
N TYR A 310 -21.02 -1.71 -11.30
CA TYR A 310 -21.64 -3.00 -10.98
C TYR A 310 -21.11 -3.51 -9.65
N ASP A 311 -22.00 -3.92 -8.76
CA ASP A 311 -21.68 -4.63 -7.52
C ASP A 311 -22.32 -6.02 -7.56
N LEU A 312 -21.49 -7.04 -7.62
CA LEU A 312 -21.87 -8.45 -7.63
C LEU A 312 -21.50 -9.12 -6.29
N GLY A 313 -21.29 -8.33 -5.23
CA GLY A 313 -20.99 -8.79 -3.88
C GLY A 313 -22.16 -9.51 -3.19
N PRO A 314 -22.11 -9.68 -1.86
CA PRO A 314 -22.99 -10.59 -1.12
C PRO A 314 -24.46 -10.12 -1.09
N GLY A 315 -24.72 -8.84 -1.39
CA GLY A 315 -26.06 -8.29 -1.57
C GLY A 315 -26.71 -8.63 -2.91
N GLY A 316 -25.97 -9.25 -3.84
CA GLY A 316 -26.43 -9.61 -5.18
C GLY A 316 -26.63 -8.40 -6.11
N TRP A 317 -27.08 -8.69 -7.35
CA TRP A 317 -27.54 -7.70 -8.30
C TRP A 317 -28.84 -7.07 -7.79
N ASP A 318 -28.83 -5.78 -7.47
CA ASP A 318 -30.03 -5.06 -7.03
C ASP A 318 -31.02 -4.89 -8.21
N ALA A 319 -31.81 -5.94 -8.45
CA ALA A 319 -32.83 -5.97 -9.50
C ALA A 319 -33.97 -4.98 -9.25
N SER A 320 -34.10 -4.42 -8.04
CA SER A 320 -35.15 -3.44 -7.71
C SER A 320 -35.05 -2.14 -8.52
N ARG A 321 -33.91 -1.92 -9.18
CA ARG A 321 -33.69 -0.78 -10.09
C ARG A 321 -34.37 -0.93 -11.44
N PHE A 322 -34.85 -2.13 -11.80
CA PHE A 322 -35.47 -2.40 -13.10
C PHE A 322 -36.95 -2.77 -12.97
N SER A 323 -37.80 -2.20 -13.83
CA SER A 323 -39.19 -2.63 -14.00
C SER A 323 -39.50 -2.83 -15.48
N GLU A 324 -40.30 -3.83 -15.80
CA GLU A 324 -40.79 -4.09 -17.16
C GLU A 324 -41.91 -3.12 -17.55
N ALA A 325 -42.10 -2.94 -18.86
CA ALA A 325 -43.22 -2.17 -19.39
C ALA A 325 -44.51 -2.97 -19.25
N VAL A 326 -45.59 -2.28 -18.87
CA VAL A 326 -46.91 -2.92 -18.67
C VAL A 326 -47.94 -2.25 -19.57
N VAL A 327 -48.72 -3.06 -20.29
CA VAL A 327 -49.89 -2.62 -21.04
C VAL A 327 -51.14 -3.25 -20.44
N ALA A 328 -51.92 -2.46 -19.72
CA ALA A 328 -53.16 -2.93 -19.11
C ALA A 328 -54.35 -2.74 -20.05
N ARG A 329 -55.03 -3.83 -20.41
CA ARG A 329 -56.26 -3.80 -21.22
C ARG A 329 -57.46 -3.45 -20.36
N ILE A 330 -58.22 -2.44 -20.79
CA ILE A 330 -59.35 -1.87 -20.06
C ILE A 330 -60.55 -1.79 -20.99
N GLY A 331 -61.65 -2.43 -20.59
CA GLY A 331 -62.92 -2.37 -21.33
C GLY A 331 -63.62 -1.04 -21.12
N VAL A 332 -64.04 -0.38 -22.20
CA VAL A 332 -64.76 0.89 -22.19
C VAL A 332 -65.99 0.86 -23.09
N MET A 333 -67.05 1.55 -22.68
CA MET A 333 -68.29 1.73 -23.43
C MET A 333 -68.43 3.20 -23.85
N PRO A 334 -68.44 3.52 -25.15
CA PRO A 334 -68.61 4.90 -25.60
C PRO A 334 -69.99 5.44 -25.22
N ALA A 335 -70.05 6.65 -24.66
CA ALA A 335 -71.32 7.28 -24.27
C ALA A 335 -72.26 7.45 -25.48
N THR A 336 -71.73 7.79 -26.66
CA THR A 336 -72.55 7.90 -27.88
C THR A 336 -73.17 6.58 -28.32
N GLU A 337 -72.46 5.47 -28.17
CA GLU A 337 -72.98 4.15 -28.54
C GLU A 337 -73.98 3.64 -27.50
N TRP A 338 -73.72 3.89 -26.21
CA TRP A 338 -74.56 3.38 -25.14
C TRP A 338 -75.83 4.21 -24.90
N ILE A 339 -75.73 5.54 -24.89
CA ILE A 339 -76.83 6.46 -24.54
C ILE A 339 -77.17 7.44 -25.67
N GLY A 340 -76.50 7.36 -26.82
CA GLY A 340 -76.82 8.15 -28.03
C GLY A 340 -76.24 9.57 -28.05
N THR A 341 -75.52 10.00 -27.00
CA THR A 341 -74.94 11.36 -26.92
C THR A 341 -73.79 11.44 -25.92
N THR A 342 -72.87 12.40 -26.10
CA THR A 342 -71.88 12.80 -25.08
C THR A 342 -72.40 13.91 -24.16
N SER A 343 -73.48 14.59 -24.53
CA SER A 343 -74.09 15.68 -23.75
C SER A 343 -75.25 15.15 -22.90
N PHE A 344 -74.93 14.23 -22.00
CA PHE A 344 -75.90 13.55 -21.16
C PHE A 344 -75.98 14.08 -19.74
N THR A 345 -75.25 15.17 -19.43
CA THR A 345 -75.29 15.86 -18.14
C THR A 345 -75.88 17.25 -18.27
N GLU A 346 -76.57 17.70 -17.24
CA GLU A 346 -76.92 19.11 -16.99
C GLU A 346 -76.66 19.42 -15.51
N PHE A 347 -76.45 20.68 -15.16
CA PHE A 347 -76.31 21.04 -13.75
C PHE A 347 -77.66 21.31 -13.11
N LYS A 348 -77.91 20.69 -11.96
CA LYS A 348 -79.10 20.96 -11.14
C LYS A 348 -78.67 21.28 -9.70
N THR A 349 -79.37 22.25 -9.13
CA THR A 349 -79.20 22.65 -7.73
C THR A 349 -80.13 21.82 -6.84
N TYR A 350 -79.58 21.27 -5.78
CA TYR A 350 -80.28 20.49 -4.76
C TYR A 350 -80.16 21.21 -3.42
N GLU A 351 -81.30 21.41 -2.75
CA GLU A 351 -81.36 22.00 -1.41
C GLU A 351 -81.14 20.91 -0.35
N VAL A 352 -80.06 21.05 0.39
CA VAL A 352 -79.59 20.11 1.41
C VAL A 352 -79.60 20.81 2.77
N GLY A 353 -80.78 20.95 3.34
CA GLY A 353 -80.99 21.59 4.64
C GLY A 353 -80.86 23.10 4.51
N SER A 354 -79.77 23.67 5.00
CA SER A 354 -79.51 25.12 5.00
C SER A 354 -78.63 25.62 3.85
N TYR A 355 -78.14 24.73 2.97
CA TYR A 355 -77.29 25.09 1.83
C TYR A 355 -77.72 24.34 0.57
N SER A 356 -77.20 24.77 -0.58
CA SER A 356 -77.48 24.16 -1.87
C SER A 356 -76.22 23.62 -2.55
N VAL A 357 -76.36 22.49 -3.26
CA VAL A 357 -75.27 21.86 -4.02
C VAL A 357 -75.64 21.79 -5.48
N LYS A 358 -74.74 22.24 -6.36
CA LYS A 358 -74.88 22.15 -7.81
C LYS A 358 -74.15 20.92 -8.33
N LEU A 359 -74.90 19.93 -8.82
CA LEU A 359 -74.35 18.65 -9.29
C LEU A 359 -74.68 18.40 -10.77
N PRO A 360 -73.77 17.74 -11.52
CA PRO A 360 -74.06 17.27 -12.87
C PRO A 360 -75.00 16.06 -12.82
N VAL A 361 -76.26 16.27 -13.14
CA VAL A 361 -77.27 15.21 -13.20
C VAL A 361 -77.47 14.73 -14.63
N ALA A 362 -77.91 13.48 -14.79
CA ALA A 362 -78.26 12.97 -16.11
C ALA A 362 -79.41 13.80 -16.73
N THR A 363 -79.39 14.05 -18.04
CA THR A 363 -80.51 14.69 -18.76
C THR A 363 -81.78 13.83 -18.66
N ALA A 364 -82.97 14.39 -18.85
CA ALA A 364 -84.24 13.67 -18.61
C ALA A 364 -84.33 12.34 -19.38
N ARG A 365 -83.80 12.34 -20.61
CA ARG A 365 -83.72 11.16 -21.49
C ARG A 365 -82.66 10.15 -21.00
N ALA A 366 -81.46 10.61 -20.67
CA ALA A 366 -80.37 9.73 -20.22
C ALA A 366 -80.60 9.19 -18.79
N GLY A 367 -81.32 9.92 -17.94
CA GLY A 367 -81.57 9.55 -16.55
C GLY A 367 -82.29 8.21 -16.41
N ARG A 368 -83.20 7.87 -17.33
CA ARG A 368 -83.88 6.56 -17.37
C ARG A 368 -82.96 5.42 -17.81
N ILE A 369 -81.97 5.71 -18.66
CA ILE A 369 -81.06 4.70 -19.24
C ILE A 369 -79.92 4.40 -18.28
N ILE A 370 -79.37 5.43 -17.62
CA ILE A 370 -78.22 5.31 -16.71
C ILE A 370 -78.62 4.72 -15.34
N PHE A 371 -79.80 5.07 -14.83
CA PHE A 371 -80.23 4.74 -13.47
C PHE A 371 -81.50 3.86 -13.38
N GLY A 372 -82.07 3.42 -14.51
CA GLY A 372 -83.28 2.59 -14.58
C GLY A 372 -84.60 3.38 -14.59
N ALA A 373 -85.69 2.75 -15.07
CA ALA A 373 -87.04 3.31 -15.08
C ALA A 373 -87.85 2.89 -13.83
N LEU A 374 -88.65 3.81 -13.31
CA LEU A 374 -89.58 3.62 -12.20
C LEU A 374 -90.66 2.58 -12.54
N ASP A 375 -90.52 1.36 -12.01
CA ASP A 375 -91.61 0.40 -11.71
C ASP A 375 -91.15 -0.59 -10.62
N GLY A 376 -90.91 -0.06 -9.41
CA GLY A 376 -91.14 -0.80 -8.16
C GLY A 376 -90.06 -1.73 -7.60
N ILE A 377 -88.96 -2.04 -8.28
CA ILE A 377 -87.83 -2.78 -7.66
C ILE A 377 -86.50 -2.18 -8.13
N GLU A 378 -85.75 -1.59 -7.19
CA GLU A 378 -84.35 -1.21 -7.40
C GLU A 378 -83.51 -2.47 -7.65
N GLN A 379 -83.00 -2.65 -8.86
CA GLN A 379 -81.89 -3.58 -9.06
C GLN A 379 -80.58 -2.86 -8.72
N GLU A 380 -79.81 -3.40 -7.77
CA GLU A 380 -78.35 -3.30 -7.82
C GLU A 380 -77.88 -4.07 -9.07
N GLY A 381 -77.89 -3.38 -10.21
CA GLY A 381 -77.41 -3.91 -11.47
C GLY A 381 -76.09 -3.26 -11.82
N VAL A 382 -75.09 -4.08 -12.10
CA VAL A 382 -73.86 -3.67 -12.81
C VAL A 382 -74.26 -2.95 -14.11
N LEU A 383 -73.52 -1.96 -14.60
CA LEU A 383 -73.59 -1.68 -16.04
C LEU A 383 -73.21 -2.99 -16.76
N GLY A 384 -74.21 -3.72 -17.25
CA GLY A 384 -73.99 -4.87 -18.13
C GLY A 384 -74.83 -6.13 -17.91
N GLU A 385 -75.65 -6.29 -16.87
CA GLU A 385 -76.25 -7.63 -16.63
C GLU A 385 -77.60 -7.93 -17.32
N THR A 386 -78.34 -6.95 -17.86
CA THR A 386 -79.58 -7.25 -18.62
C THR A 386 -79.69 -6.59 -19.99
N SER A 387 -78.70 -5.80 -20.41
CA SER A 387 -78.63 -5.26 -21.77
C SER A 387 -77.20 -4.85 -22.12
N VAL A 388 -76.35 -5.85 -22.35
CA VAL A 388 -75.01 -5.64 -22.94
C VAL A 388 -75.20 -4.90 -24.27
N PRO A 389 -74.68 -3.67 -24.44
CA PRO A 389 -74.56 -3.09 -25.77
C PRO A 389 -73.62 -4.01 -26.56
N VAL A 390 -74.03 -4.40 -27.76
CA VAL A 390 -73.25 -5.28 -28.66
C VAL A 390 -71.86 -4.71 -29.07
N SER A 391 -71.49 -3.51 -28.61
CA SER A 391 -70.18 -2.88 -28.85
C SER A 391 -69.55 -2.29 -27.58
N PHE A 392 -68.52 -2.95 -27.05
CA PHE A 392 -67.53 -2.32 -26.16
C PHE A 392 -66.18 -2.24 -26.90
N ARG A 393 -65.31 -1.33 -26.45
CA ARG A 393 -63.97 -1.13 -27.01
C ARG A 393 -62.92 -1.43 -25.95
N ASN A 394 -61.71 -1.78 -26.38
CA ASN A 394 -60.57 -1.93 -25.50
C ASN A 394 -59.70 -0.67 -25.59
N PHE A 395 -59.39 -0.09 -24.44
CA PHE A 395 -58.27 0.83 -24.28
C PHE A 395 -57.11 0.11 -23.59
N TYR A 396 -55.92 0.64 -23.80
CA TYR A 396 -54.66 0.08 -23.32
C TYR A 396 -53.92 1.16 -22.54
N GLN A 397 -53.81 1.02 -21.22
CA GLN A 397 -53.03 1.92 -20.39
C GLN A 397 -51.58 1.46 -20.38
N TYR A 398 -50.67 2.31 -20.86
CA TYR A 398 -49.24 2.01 -20.89
C TYR A 398 -48.55 2.52 -19.63
N THR A 399 -47.70 1.69 -19.02
CA THR A 399 -46.76 2.04 -17.95
C THR A 399 -45.36 1.71 -18.44
N ALA A 400 -44.46 2.70 -18.46
CA ALA A 400 -43.13 2.52 -19.01
C ALA A 400 -42.26 1.61 -18.15
N ALA A 401 -41.40 0.82 -18.79
CA ALA A 401 -40.26 0.18 -18.14
C ALA A 401 -39.36 1.24 -17.49
N ARG A 402 -38.73 0.93 -16.35
CA ARG A 402 -37.83 1.85 -15.66
C ARG A 402 -36.47 1.25 -15.40
N ASN A 403 -35.45 2.09 -15.48
CA ASN A 403 -34.11 1.84 -14.94
C ASN A 403 -33.75 2.98 -13.99
N ASN A 404 -33.59 2.67 -12.71
CA ASN A 404 -33.30 3.63 -11.65
C ASN A 404 -34.28 4.84 -11.67
N GLY A 405 -35.57 4.53 -11.85
CA GLY A 405 -36.66 5.53 -11.91
C GLY A 405 -36.87 6.22 -13.27
N LYS A 406 -35.93 6.14 -14.22
CA LYS A 406 -36.06 6.75 -15.56
C LYS A 406 -36.82 5.83 -16.52
N CYS A 407 -37.69 6.40 -17.35
CA CYS A 407 -38.42 5.62 -18.37
C CYS A 407 -37.46 5.11 -19.45
N MET A 408 -37.66 3.87 -19.87
CA MET A 408 -36.89 3.25 -20.95
C MET A 408 -37.65 3.33 -22.28
N PRO A 409 -36.95 3.44 -23.42
CA PRO A 409 -37.53 3.24 -24.75
C PRO A 409 -38.23 1.87 -24.85
N ASP A 410 -39.28 1.81 -25.68
CA ASP A 410 -40.04 0.59 -26.00
C ASP A 410 -40.25 0.55 -27.52
N GLU A 411 -39.26 0.01 -28.23
CA GLU A 411 -39.21 -0.01 -29.69
C GLU A 411 -40.30 -0.88 -30.30
N ASP A 412 -40.68 -1.97 -29.63
CA ASP A 412 -41.78 -2.86 -30.04
C ASP A 412 -43.11 -2.09 -30.15
N ARG A 413 -43.21 -0.96 -29.45
CA ARG A 413 -44.38 -0.07 -29.44
C ARG A 413 -44.17 1.27 -30.14
N GLY A 414 -43.02 1.45 -30.80
CA GLY A 414 -42.62 2.65 -31.51
C GLY A 414 -42.14 3.80 -30.62
N LEU A 415 -41.94 3.56 -29.32
CA LEU A 415 -41.46 4.53 -28.34
C LEU A 415 -39.92 4.55 -28.31
N THR A 416 -39.31 4.98 -29.41
CA THR A 416 -37.85 4.86 -29.68
C THR A 416 -36.93 5.71 -28.80
N THR A 417 -37.45 6.52 -27.89
CA THR A 417 -36.65 7.38 -27.00
C THR A 417 -37.23 7.42 -25.59
N GLU A 418 -36.38 7.68 -24.59
CA GLU A 418 -36.80 7.88 -23.19
C GLU A 418 -37.86 8.99 -23.08
N ALA A 419 -37.67 10.11 -23.78
CA ALA A 419 -38.60 11.23 -23.77
C ALA A 419 -39.99 10.85 -24.31
N LEU A 420 -40.03 9.99 -25.33
CA LEU A 420 -41.28 9.54 -25.94
C LEU A 420 -41.99 8.50 -25.06
N ALA A 421 -41.24 7.56 -24.46
CA ALA A 421 -41.77 6.63 -23.47
C ALA A 421 -42.32 7.36 -22.23
N GLN A 422 -41.61 8.37 -21.73
CA GLN A 422 -42.06 9.22 -20.62
C GLN A 422 -43.33 10.00 -20.97
N GLN A 423 -43.51 10.41 -22.23
CA GLN A 423 -44.74 11.05 -22.68
C GLN A 423 -45.93 10.08 -22.79
N ALA A 424 -45.67 8.81 -23.07
CA ALA A 424 -46.68 7.75 -23.14
C ALA A 424 -47.08 7.21 -21.77
N ASP A 425 -46.17 7.27 -20.79
CA ASP A 425 -46.35 6.73 -19.44
C ASP A 425 -47.65 7.22 -18.77
N GLY A 426 -48.49 6.29 -18.35
CA GLY A 426 -49.80 6.50 -17.75
C GLY A 426 -50.94 6.84 -18.71
N LYS A 427 -50.69 6.98 -20.02
CA LYS A 427 -51.72 7.30 -21.02
C LYS A 427 -52.45 6.05 -21.53
N TYR A 428 -53.64 6.30 -22.06
CA TYR A 428 -54.56 5.32 -22.62
C TYR A 428 -54.55 5.41 -24.15
N PHE A 429 -54.49 4.25 -24.78
CA PHE A 429 -54.40 4.09 -26.21
C PHE A 429 -55.50 3.16 -26.75
N THR A 430 -55.83 3.28 -28.03
CA THR A 430 -56.75 2.40 -28.75
C THR A 430 -56.05 1.22 -29.41
N SER A 431 -54.72 1.14 -29.31
CA SER A 431 -53.86 0.05 -29.79
C SER A 431 -52.92 -0.41 -28.68
N GLU A 432 -52.57 -1.69 -28.65
CA GLU A 432 -51.63 -2.26 -27.67
C GLU A 432 -50.19 -2.35 -28.19
N THR A 433 -50.01 -2.26 -29.51
CA THR A 433 -48.72 -2.48 -30.20
C THR A 433 -48.16 -1.25 -30.90
N LEU A 434 -48.97 -0.24 -31.22
CA LEU A 434 -48.48 0.96 -31.92
C LEU A 434 -48.86 2.21 -31.13
N LEU A 435 -47.98 2.62 -30.21
CA LEU A 435 -48.20 3.76 -29.32
C LEU A 435 -47.57 5.06 -29.84
N ALA A 436 -46.54 4.94 -30.68
CA ALA A 436 -45.96 6.05 -31.39
C ALA A 436 -45.45 5.66 -32.79
N GLU A 437 -45.37 6.65 -33.66
CA GLU A 437 -44.83 6.52 -35.01
C GLU A 437 -44.25 7.88 -35.42
N ASN A 438 -43.12 7.88 -36.14
CA ASN A 438 -42.46 9.12 -36.60
C ASN A 438 -42.21 10.15 -35.46
N GLY A 439 -41.85 9.67 -34.27
CA GLY A 439 -41.51 10.50 -33.12
C GLY A 439 -42.70 11.13 -32.39
N SER A 440 -43.94 10.77 -32.72
CA SER A 440 -45.16 11.29 -32.08
C SER A 440 -46.07 10.18 -31.58
N LEU A 441 -46.74 10.39 -30.45
CA LEU A 441 -47.74 9.45 -29.94
C LEU A 441 -48.91 9.31 -30.92
N LYS A 442 -49.33 8.07 -31.15
CA LYS A 442 -50.45 7.69 -32.05
C LYS A 442 -51.48 6.90 -31.27
N ASN A 443 -52.69 6.74 -31.82
CA ASN A 443 -53.75 5.92 -31.24
C ASN A 443 -54.14 6.34 -29.80
N LEU A 444 -53.99 7.63 -29.46
CA LEU A 444 -54.38 8.13 -28.15
C LEU A 444 -55.91 8.06 -27.98
N ALA A 445 -56.35 7.54 -26.84
CA ALA A 445 -57.77 7.49 -26.50
C ALA A 445 -58.38 8.91 -26.40
N ASN A 446 -59.58 9.08 -26.97
CA ASN A 446 -60.33 10.34 -26.95
C ASN A 446 -61.84 10.08 -26.92
N GLY A 447 -62.60 10.91 -26.21
CA GLY A 447 -64.07 10.86 -26.10
C GLY A 447 -64.57 10.62 -24.67
N VAL A 448 -65.87 10.40 -24.51
CA VAL A 448 -66.51 10.17 -23.21
C VAL A 448 -66.98 8.72 -23.12
N TYR A 449 -66.55 8.02 -22.08
CA TYR A 449 -66.78 6.59 -21.91
C TYR A 449 -67.18 6.24 -20.48
N PHE A 450 -67.78 5.06 -20.34
CA PHE A 450 -67.98 4.38 -19.07
C PHE A 450 -67.06 3.16 -19.03
N PHE A 451 -66.46 2.82 -17.88
CA PHE A 451 -65.71 1.58 -17.81
C PHE A 451 -66.65 0.38 -17.74
N VAL A 452 -66.26 -0.71 -18.38
CA VAL A 452 -67.00 -1.96 -18.32
C VAL A 452 -66.98 -2.45 -16.87
N GLY A 453 -68.17 -2.72 -16.32
CA GLY A 453 -68.34 -3.17 -14.94
C GLY A 453 -68.49 -2.06 -13.90
N ASP A 454 -68.37 -0.78 -14.28
CA ASP A 454 -68.76 0.32 -13.38
C ASP A 454 -70.22 0.13 -12.95
N LYS A 455 -70.53 0.47 -11.70
CA LYS A 455 -71.88 0.29 -11.14
C LYS A 455 -72.44 1.65 -10.76
N THR A 456 -73.77 1.78 -10.83
CA THR A 456 -74.41 2.90 -10.13
C THR A 456 -74.21 2.70 -8.63
N GLU A 457 -73.69 3.71 -7.96
CA GLU A 457 -73.48 3.72 -6.52
C GLU A 457 -74.61 4.49 -5.87
N LYS A 458 -75.09 4.03 -4.70
CA LYS A 458 -75.91 4.87 -3.82
C LYS A 458 -75.07 6.06 -3.36
N THR A 459 -75.65 7.24 -3.40
CA THR A 459 -74.99 8.41 -2.83
C THR A 459 -75.05 8.32 -1.30
N GLU A 460 -74.07 8.93 -0.64
CA GLU A 460 -74.15 9.22 0.79
C GLU A 460 -74.85 10.57 0.98
N ALA A 461 -75.87 10.58 1.84
CA ALA A 461 -76.64 11.77 2.10
C ALA A 461 -75.97 12.61 3.19
N PRO A 462 -75.87 13.94 3.02
CA PRO A 462 -75.56 14.81 4.14
C PRO A 462 -76.67 14.74 5.20
N SER A 463 -76.31 14.74 6.48
CA SER A 463 -77.23 14.51 7.62
C SER A 463 -78.17 15.68 7.94
N THR A 464 -78.19 16.73 7.12
CA THR A 464 -78.80 18.03 7.42
C THR A 464 -80.24 18.19 6.93
N GLY A 465 -80.88 17.12 6.47
CA GLY A 465 -82.23 17.13 5.92
C GLY A 465 -82.30 17.65 4.48
N GLY A 466 -83.33 17.33 3.69
CA GLY A 466 -83.57 17.95 2.36
C GLY A 466 -83.72 16.97 1.20
N LYS A 467 -83.31 17.37 -0.01
CA LYS A 467 -83.37 16.53 -1.23
C LYS A 467 -81.95 16.32 -1.77
N TYR A 468 -81.53 15.08 -1.92
CA TYR A 468 -80.23 14.75 -2.52
C TYR A 468 -80.39 13.67 -3.60
N PRO A 469 -79.61 13.70 -4.71
CA PRO A 469 -79.63 12.63 -5.70
C PRO A 469 -79.44 11.28 -5.02
N ASP A 470 -80.20 10.27 -5.40
CA ASP A 470 -80.14 8.97 -4.73
C ASP A 470 -78.96 8.10 -5.21
N ARG A 471 -78.56 8.25 -6.48
CA ARG A 471 -77.49 7.44 -7.10
C ARG A 471 -76.52 8.29 -7.91
N ARG A 472 -75.31 7.76 -8.12
CA ARG A 472 -74.28 8.31 -9.00
C ARG A 472 -73.64 7.22 -9.84
N LEU A 473 -73.06 7.59 -10.97
CA LEU A 473 -72.28 6.69 -11.83
C LEU A 473 -71.02 7.41 -12.32
N ARG A 474 -69.90 6.68 -12.37
CA ARG A 474 -68.64 7.21 -12.88
C ARG A 474 -68.62 7.17 -14.41
N TYR A 475 -68.06 8.21 -15.01
CA TYR A 475 -67.70 8.23 -16.42
C TYR A 475 -66.33 8.91 -16.56
N SER A 476 -65.65 8.69 -17.67
CA SER A 476 -64.35 9.27 -17.94
C SER A 476 -64.33 9.98 -19.29
N THR A 477 -63.82 11.21 -19.28
CA THR A 477 -63.49 11.95 -20.50
C THR A 477 -62.02 11.74 -20.79
N PHE A 478 -61.72 11.15 -21.94
CA PHE A 478 -60.37 10.96 -22.45
C PHE A 478 -60.04 12.10 -23.40
N SER A 479 -58.89 12.74 -23.20
CA SER A 479 -58.34 13.75 -24.12
C SER A 479 -56.84 13.53 -24.25
N ASN A 480 -56.37 13.30 -25.47
CA ASN A 480 -54.97 12.96 -25.76
C ASN A 480 -54.43 11.82 -24.86
N GLY A 481 -55.24 10.78 -24.67
CA GLY A 481 -54.92 9.60 -23.87
C GLY A 481 -54.92 9.83 -22.35
N LYS A 482 -55.22 11.03 -21.86
CA LYS A 482 -55.39 11.28 -20.42
C LYS A 482 -56.86 11.12 -20.03
N ALA A 483 -57.12 10.35 -18.99
CA ALA A 483 -58.45 10.14 -18.44
C ALA A 483 -58.76 11.15 -17.32
N LEU A 484 -59.89 11.85 -17.43
CA LEU A 484 -60.48 12.60 -16.33
C LEU A 484 -61.80 11.96 -15.95
N SER A 485 -61.84 11.32 -14.78
CA SER A 485 -63.05 10.69 -14.25
C SER A 485 -63.95 11.71 -13.56
N SER A 486 -65.25 11.57 -13.74
CA SER A 486 -66.28 12.43 -13.16
C SER A 486 -67.51 11.58 -12.80
N TRP A 487 -68.42 12.18 -12.03
CA TRP A 487 -69.66 11.53 -11.62
C TRP A 487 -70.84 12.19 -12.33
N VAL A 488 -71.78 11.37 -12.80
CA VAL A 488 -73.13 11.81 -13.16
C VAL A 488 -74.11 11.33 -12.10
N TYR A 489 -75.06 12.17 -11.71
CA TYR A 489 -76.01 11.90 -10.63
C TYR A 489 -77.43 11.64 -11.15
N SER A 490 -78.22 10.87 -10.40
CA SER A 490 -79.63 10.61 -10.71
C SER A 490 -80.48 11.88 -10.58
N ARG A 491 -81.47 12.06 -11.45
CA ARG A 491 -82.47 13.12 -11.28
C ARG A 491 -83.42 12.85 -10.12
N THR A 492 -83.74 11.59 -9.89
CA THR A 492 -84.49 11.12 -8.73
C THR A 492 -83.70 11.42 -7.47
N TRP A 493 -84.40 11.93 -6.47
CA TRP A 493 -83.84 12.31 -5.19
C TRP A 493 -84.55 11.52 -4.09
N ARG A 494 -83.81 11.20 -3.04
CA ARG A 494 -84.41 10.74 -1.79
C ARG A 494 -84.54 11.92 -0.84
N LYS A 495 -85.57 11.86 0.02
CA LYS A 495 -85.64 12.76 1.16
C LYS A 495 -84.58 12.28 2.16
N VAL A 496 -83.67 13.17 2.49
CA VAL A 496 -82.60 12.93 3.46
C VAL A 496 -82.95 13.57 4.78
#